data_AF-X1NSG4-F1
#
_entry.id   AF-X1NSG4-F1
#
_cell.length_a   1.000
_cell.length_b   1.000
_cell.length_c   1.000
_cell.angle_alpha   90.00
_cell.angle_beta   90.00
_cell.angle_gamma   90.00
#
_symmetry.space_group_name_H-M   'P 1'
#
loop_
_entity.id
_entity.type
_entity.pdbx_description
1 polymer ?
#
loop_
_entity_poly.entity_id
_entity_poly.type
_entity_poly.pdbx_seq_one_letter_code
_entity_poly.pdbx_strand_id
1 'polypeptide(L)'
;MALGDIVEVLDSKPFTQQSGQPATLRKRSNNIVVLASNILGSGLAAVRSIYISYLGIIKATPETSRYFDKPSIHDMGLIHWDGDIFALTSQDDSAKQHLWTFSCNEAGTIPEGFVDYLELFGAASIDLRSDLLKIHGSILVTGQSYSFSR
;
A
#
# COMPACT_ATOMS: atom_id res chain seq x y z
N MET A 1 -29.00 19.64 -4.67
CA MET A 1 -27.59 19.21 -4.56
C MET A 1 -27.48 18.56 -3.20
N ALA A 2 -27.25 17.25 -3.15
CA ALA A 2 -27.15 16.57 -1.87
C ALA A 2 -25.82 16.97 -1.21
N LEU A 3 -25.83 17.20 0.10
CA LEU A 3 -24.60 17.35 0.88
C LEU A 3 -23.80 16.06 0.70
N GLY A 4 -22.68 16.13 -0.02
CA GLY A 4 -21.80 14.98 -0.28
C GLY A 4 -21.62 14.61 -1.75
N ASP A 5 -22.29 15.27 -2.70
CA ASP A 5 -22.01 15.05 -4.12
C ASP A 5 -20.59 15.55 -4.47
N ILE A 6 -19.84 14.76 -5.24
CA ILE A 6 -18.57 15.21 -5.83
C ILE A 6 -18.92 16.30 -6.85
N VAL A 7 -18.54 17.54 -6.53
CA VAL A 7 -18.89 18.71 -7.36
C VAL A 7 -17.91 18.87 -8.51
N GLU A 8 -16.65 18.47 -8.33
CA GLU A 8 -15.59 18.60 -9.33
C GLU A 8 -14.42 17.65 -9.00
N VAL A 9 -13.74 17.15 -10.04
CA VAL A 9 -12.42 16.52 -9.93
C VAL A 9 -11.36 17.59 -10.16
N LEU A 10 -10.66 17.99 -9.09
CA LEU A 10 -9.69 19.10 -9.15
C LEU A 10 -8.43 18.78 -9.96
N ASP A 11 -7.99 17.52 -9.93
CA ASP A 11 -6.85 17.03 -10.68
C ASP A 11 -6.96 15.50 -10.85
N SER A 12 -6.39 14.97 -11.92
CA SER A 12 -6.28 13.52 -12.16
C SER A 12 -4.96 13.21 -12.81
N LYS A 13 -4.24 12.21 -12.27
CA LYS A 13 -2.97 11.77 -12.83
C LYS A 13 -3.01 10.26 -13.03
N PRO A 14 -2.90 9.76 -14.28
CA PRO A 14 -2.84 8.32 -14.51
C PRO A 14 -1.51 7.78 -13.99
N PHE A 15 -1.59 6.67 -13.26
CA PHE A 15 -0.42 5.84 -12.98
C PHE A 15 -0.32 4.80 -14.10
N THR A 16 0.80 4.83 -14.83
CA THR A 16 1.02 3.98 -16.01
C THR A 16 1.42 2.55 -15.66
N GLN A 17 1.58 2.22 -14.37
CA GLN A 17 1.74 0.84 -13.93
C GLN A 17 0.39 0.14 -13.97
N GLN A 18 0.27 -0.85 -14.86
CA GLN A 18 -0.86 -1.77 -14.82
C GLN A 18 -0.83 -2.48 -13.46
N SER A 19 -1.86 -2.23 -12.66
CA SER A 19 -2.09 -2.94 -11.41
C SER A 19 -3.10 -4.05 -11.71
N GLY A 20 -2.77 -5.29 -11.36
CA GLY A 20 -3.72 -6.39 -11.46
C GLY A 20 -4.84 -6.31 -10.42
N GLN A 21 -4.64 -5.46 -9.40
CA GLN A 21 -5.56 -5.26 -8.29
C GLN A 21 -5.67 -3.78 -7.89
N PRO A 22 -6.68 -3.39 -7.08
CA PRO A 22 -6.79 -2.04 -6.57
C PRO A 22 -5.55 -1.62 -5.76
N ALA A 23 -5.02 -0.42 -6.04
CA ALA A 23 -3.98 0.16 -5.22
C ALA A 23 -4.53 0.54 -3.84
N THR A 24 -3.68 0.47 -2.82
CA THR A 24 -3.98 0.95 -1.47
C THR A 24 -3.22 2.24 -1.19
N LEU A 25 -3.83 3.17 -0.45
CA LEU A 25 -3.26 4.49 -0.20
C LEU A 25 -3.42 4.91 1.25
N ARG A 26 -2.40 5.61 1.77
CA ARG A 26 -2.37 6.15 3.12
C ARG A 26 -1.77 7.54 3.12
N LYS A 27 -2.48 8.46 3.77
CA LYS A 27 -2.02 9.82 3.98
C LYS A 27 -0.93 9.84 5.05
N ARG A 28 0.11 10.59 4.77
CA ARG A 28 1.14 11.07 5.70
C ARG A 28 0.82 12.55 6.07
N SER A 29 1.50 13.08 7.07
CA SER A 29 1.64 14.54 7.26
C SER A 29 2.15 15.26 6.00
N ASN A 30 2.02 16.59 6.00
CA ASN A 30 2.54 17.50 4.96
C ASN A 30 2.04 17.17 3.55
N ASN A 31 0.78 16.72 3.45
CA ASN A 31 0.11 16.50 2.17
C ASN A 31 0.74 15.41 1.29
N ILE A 32 1.55 14.55 1.89
CA ILE A 32 2.10 13.38 1.22
C ILE A 32 1.11 12.21 1.35
N VAL A 33 0.93 11.46 0.27
CA VAL A 33 0.19 10.21 0.25
C VAL A 33 1.13 9.12 -0.24
N VAL A 34 1.17 8.01 0.48
CA VAL A 34 1.88 6.80 0.07
C VAL A 34 0.89 5.86 -0.58
N LEU A 35 1.24 5.35 -1.75
CA LEU A 35 0.46 4.43 -2.55
C LEU A 35 1.25 3.12 -2.68
N ALA A 36 0.57 1.99 -2.50
CA ALA A 36 1.09 0.67 -2.82
C ALA A 36 0.21 0.02 -3.90
N SER A 37 0.83 -0.51 -4.94
CA SER A 37 0.18 -1.18 -6.07
C SER A 37 1.02 -2.37 -6.52
N ASN A 38 0.40 -3.39 -7.11
CA ASN A 38 1.15 -4.47 -7.71
C ASN A 38 1.46 -4.09 -9.15
N ILE A 39 2.54 -4.64 -9.69
CA ILE A 39 2.87 -4.47 -11.10
C ILE A 39 2.45 -5.74 -11.81
N LEU A 40 1.45 -5.61 -12.66
CA LEU A 40 0.91 -6.70 -13.45
C LEU A 40 2.03 -7.37 -14.25
N GLY A 41 2.13 -8.69 -14.14
CA GLY A 41 3.08 -9.50 -14.90
C GLY A 41 4.52 -9.51 -14.40
N SER A 42 4.90 -8.68 -13.42
CA SER A 42 6.23 -8.77 -12.79
C SER A 42 6.21 -9.47 -11.43
N GLY A 43 5.03 -9.57 -10.80
CA GLY A 43 4.89 -10.10 -9.45
C GLY A 43 5.36 -9.14 -8.35
N LEU A 44 5.87 -7.96 -8.72
CA LEU A 44 6.43 -7.01 -7.78
C LEU A 44 5.32 -6.15 -7.15
N ALA A 45 5.39 -5.90 -5.85
CA ALA A 45 4.70 -4.76 -5.27
C ALA A 45 5.52 -3.49 -5.52
N ALA A 46 4.85 -2.36 -5.69
CA ALA A 46 5.44 -1.05 -5.88
C ALA A 46 4.90 -0.09 -4.81
N VAL A 47 5.77 0.58 -4.07
CA VAL A 47 5.39 1.74 -3.25
C VAL A 47 5.89 3.03 -3.87
N ARG A 48 5.04 4.05 -3.83
CA ARG A 48 5.30 5.40 -4.33
C ARG A 48 4.74 6.41 -3.35
N SER A 49 5.35 7.59 -3.31
CA SER A 49 4.77 8.76 -2.66
C SER A 49 4.24 9.72 -3.73
N ILE A 50 3.23 10.49 -3.35
CA ILE A 50 2.72 11.64 -4.11
C ILE A 50 2.46 12.79 -3.16
N TYR A 51 2.57 14.01 -3.65
CA TYR A 51 2.15 15.22 -2.94
C TYR A 51 0.82 15.70 -3.51
N ILE A 52 -0.13 16.01 -2.64
CA ILE A 52 -1.42 16.61 -3.02
C ILE A 52 -1.51 17.97 -2.35
N SER A 53 -1.37 19.05 -3.11
CA SER A 53 -1.39 20.41 -2.54
C SER A 53 -2.70 20.69 -1.78
N TYR A 54 -2.69 21.74 -0.95
CA TYR A 54 -3.92 22.20 -0.28
C TYR A 54 -5.01 22.68 -1.25
N LEU A 55 -4.64 22.91 -2.52
CA LEU A 55 -5.57 23.23 -3.62
C LEU A 55 -6.02 21.98 -4.39
N GLY A 56 -5.62 20.78 -3.97
CA GLY A 56 -5.96 19.52 -4.64
C GLY A 56 -5.06 19.15 -5.82
N ILE A 57 -3.97 19.88 -6.09
CA ILE A 57 -3.07 19.63 -7.21
C ILE A 57 -2.15 18.44 -6.90
N ILE A 58 -2.13 17.43 -7.75
CA ILE A 58 -1.31 16.23 -7.62
C ILE A 58 0.07 16.49 -8.25
N LYS A 59 1.11 16.45 -7.42
CA LYS A 59 2.50 16.49 -7.87
C LYS A 59 3.18 15.16 -7.55
N ALA A 60 3.99 14.68 -8.48
CA ALA A 60 4.93 13.62 -8.15
C ALA A 60 5.95 14.22 -7.17
N THR A 61 6.08 13.64 -5.99
CA THR A 61 7.28 13.79 -5.15
C THR A 61 8.46 13.10 -5.86
N PRO A 62 9.73 13.38 -5.48
CA PRO A 62 10.88 12.78 -6.15
C PRO A 62 10.67 11.28 -6.29
N GLU A 63 10.57 10.81 -7.54
CA GLU A 63 10.12 9.45 -7.87
C GLU A 63 11.08 8.42 -7.27
N THR A 64 10.79 7.97 -6.06
CA THR A 64 11.40 6.76 -5.52
C THR A 64 10.32 5.71 -5.48
N SER A 65 10.10 5.09 -6.64
CA SER A 65 9.35 3.84 -6.70
C SER A 65 10.23 2.76 -6.08
N ARG A 66 9.71 2.02 -5.12
CA ARG A 66 10.39 0.84 -4.57
C ARG A 66 9.64 -0.41 -4.95
N TYR A 67 10.40 -1.45 -5.28
CA TYR A 67 9.87 -2.74 -5.65
C TYR A 67 10.12 -3.74 -4.52
N PHE A 68 9.12 -4.58 -4.24
CA PHE A 68 9.24 -5.69 -3.30
C PHE A 68 9.37 -6.97 -4.12
N ASP A 69 10.55 -7.58 -4.07
CA ASP A 69 10.88 -8.76 -4.87
C ASP A 69 10.34 -10.03 -4.20
N LYS A 70 9.08 -10.36 -4.50
CA LYS A 70 8.55 -11.73 -4.37
C LYS A 70 7.76 -12.07 -5.64
N PRO A 71 7.73 -13.34 -6.06
CA PRO A 71 6.90 -13.74 -7.18
C PRO A 71 5.42 -13.52 -6.83
N SER A 72 4.70 -12.94 -7.78
CA SER A 72 3.23 -12.82 -7.80
C SER A 72 2.60 -12.25 -6.52
N ILE A 73 2.98 -11.02 -6.14
CA ILE A 73 2.33 -10.33 -5.04
C ILE A 73 0.93 -9.83 -5.42
N HIS A 74 -0.02 -10.10 -4.53
CA HIS A 74 -1.39 -9.62 -4.55
C HIS A 74 -1.89 -9.28 -3.12
N ASP A 75 -3.08 -8.71 -3.02
CA ASP A 75 -3.84 -8.34 -1.82
C ASP A 75 -3.08 -7.47 -0.82
N MET A 76 -2.66 -6.30 -1.32
CA MET A 76 -1.86 -5.38 -0.52
C MET A 76 -2.69 -4.58 0.47
N GLY A 77 -2.24 -4.58 1.73
CA GLY A 77 -2.69 -3.67 2.77
C GLY A 77 -1.58 -2.71 3.15
N LEU A 78 -1.87 -1.42 3.22
CA LEU A 78 -0.91 -0.39 3.63
C LEU A 78 -1.45 0.34 4.86
N ILE A 79 -0.62 0.58 5.87
CA ILE A 79 -0.91 1.52 6.97
C ILE A 79 0.25 2.48 7.19
N HIS A 80 -0.08 3.70 7.61
CA HIS A 80 0.88 4.61 8.24
C HIS A 80 0.99 4.21 9.71
N TRP A 81 2.19 3.81 10.12
CA TRP A 81 2.44 3.39 11.50
C TRP A 81 2.60 4.61 12.40
N ASP A 82 3.77 5.24 12.37
CA ASP A 82 4.06 6.47 13.12
C ASP A 82 5.30 7.15 12.53
N GLY A 83 5.37 8.48 12.67
CA GLY A 83 6.44 9.29 12.09
C GLY A 83 6.67 8.95 10.62
N ASP A 84 7.86 8.42 10.35
CA ASP A 84 8.32 8.05 9.01
C ASP A 84 7.91 6.64 8.57
N ILE A 85 7.36 5.82 9.47
CA ILE A 85 7.22 4.36 9.25
C ILE A 85 5.86 3.99 8.66
N PHE A 86 5.91 3.12 7.65
CA PHE A 86 4.77 2.48 7.02
C PHE A 86 4.92 0.97 7.10
N ALA A 87 3.78 0.28 7.13
CA ALA A 87 3.72 -1.17 7.04
C ALA A 87 2.90 -1.56 5.81
N LEU A 88 3.48 -2.45 4.99
CA LEU A 88 2.85 -3.05 3.82
C LEU A 88 2.68 -4.53 4.09
N THR A 89 1.47 -5.02 3.89
CA THR A 89 1.19 -6.45 3.82
C THR A 89 0.88 -6.82 2.39
N SER A 90 1.13 -8.07 2.07
CA SER A 90 0.64 -8.69 0.85
C SER A 90 0.51 -10.19 1.02
N GLN A 91 -0.03 -10.84 0.02
CA GLN A 91 -0.01 -12.28 -0.14
C GLN A 91 0.72 -12.65 -1.44
N ASP A 92 1.36 -13.81 -1.50
CA ASP A 92 1.87 -14.40 -2.74
C ASP A 92 0.98 -15.55 -3.25
N ASP A 93 1.24 -16.03 -4.48
CA ASP A 93 0.51 -17.17 -5.08
C ASP A 93 0.56 -18.46 -4.23
N SER A 94 1.50 -18.56 -3.28
CA SER A 94 1.61 -19.69 -2.35
C SER A 94 0.77 -19.52 -1.08
N ALA A 95 -0.08 -18.50 -1.04
CA ALA A 95 -0.89 -18.08 0.11
C ALA A 95 -0.05 -17.72 1.35
N LYS A 96 1.22 -17.38 1.16
CA LYS A 96 2.05 -16.83 2.23
C LYS A 96 1.78 -15.34 2.33
N GLN A 97 1.63 -14.88 3.57
CA GLN A 97 1.50 -13.46 3.85
C GLN A 97 2.88 -12.87 4.13
N HIS A 98 3.09 -11.67 3.65
CA HIS A 98 4.33 -10.93 3.83
C HIS A 98 4.02 -9.61 4.50
N LEU A 99 4.88 -9.21 5.44
CA LEU A 99 4.87 -7.91 6.08
C LEU A 99 6.22 -7.24 5.84
N TRP A 100 6.21 -6.07 5.22
CA TRP A 100 7.36 -5.18 5.14
C TRP A 100 7.09 -3.93 5.94
N THR A 101 8.13 -3.42 6.58
CA THR A 101 8.15 -2.05 7.08
C THR A 101 9.16 -1.23 6.30
N PHE A 102 8.80 0.01 5.98
CA PHE A 102 9.66 0.93 5.25
C PHE A 102 9.45 2.35 5.75
N SER A 103 10.43 3.22 5.51
CA SER A 103 10.31 4.63 5.83
C SER A 103 9.92 5.46 4.61
N CYS A 104 9.16 6.50 4.85
CA CYS A 104 8.98 7.64 3.98
C CYS A 104 9.37 8.86 4.84
N ASN A 105 9.97 9.91 4.30
CA ASN A 105 10.25 11.14 5.06
C ASN A 105 9.23 12.24 4.74
N GLU A 106 9.32 13.40 5.40
CA GLU A 106 8.37 14.52 5.21
C GLU A 106 8.38 15.13 3.80
N ALA A 107 9.48 14.95 3.06
CA ALA A 107 9.59 15.35 1.66
C ALA A 107 8.99 14.30 0.70
N GLY A 108 8.47 13.18 1.22
CA GLY A 108 7.97 12.06 0.45
C GLY A 108 9.06 11.13 -0.07
N THR A 109 10.33 11.29 0.29
CA THR A 109 11.39 10.36 -0.12
C THR A 109 11.20 8.99 0.54
N ILE A 110 11.34 7.92 -0.24
CA ILE A 110 11.35 6.54 0.25
C ILE A 110 12.80 6.00 0.09
N PRO A 111 13.59 5.88 1.18
CA PRO A 111 14.98 5.41 1.12
C PRO A 111 15.15 4.02 0.50
N GLU A 112 16.39 3.64 0.21
CA GLU A 112 16.70 2.26 -0.19
C GLU A 112 16.65 1.32 1.02
N GLY A 113 16.09 0.14 0.80
CA GLY A 113 16.00 -0.92 1.82
C GLY A 113 14.69 -0.90 2.62
N PHE A 114 14.44 -2.04 3.28
CA PHE A 114 13.37 -2.18 4.25
C PHE A 114 13.90 -1.80 5.63
N VAL A 115 13.00 -1.30 6.49
CA VAL A 115 13.27 -1.25 7.92
C VAL A 115 13.29 -2.69 8.45
N ASP A 116 12.31 -3.50 8.05
CA ASP A 116 12.21 -4.91 8.41
C ASP A 116 11.29 -5.70 7.46
N TYR A 117 11.41 -7.03 7.50
CA TYR A 117 10.58 -7.99 6.75
C TYR A 117 10.22 -9.20 7.61
N LEU A 118 8.96 -9.61 7.54
CA LEU A 118 8.46 -10.83 8.18
C LEU A 118 7.58 -11.63 7.22
N GLU A 119 7.89 -12.91 7.05
CA GLU A 119 6.98 -13.88 6.43
C GLU A 119 6.02 -14.40 7.50
N LEU A 120 4.72 -14.28 7.25
CA LEU A 120 3.64 -14.74 8.10
C LEU A 120 3.14 -16.10 7.61
N PHE A 121 2.67 -16.93 8.54
CA PHE A 121 2.22 -18.29 8.22
C PHE A 121 1.11 -18.30 7.16
N GLY A 122 1.30 -19.06 6.09
CA GLY A 122 0.25 -19.40 5.13
C GLY A 122 -0.47 -20.67 5.59
N ALA A 123 -1.77 -20.59 5.85
CA ALA A 123 -2.60 -21.78 5.80
C ALA A 123 -2.71 -22.17 4.32
N ALA A 124 -2.39 -23.42 3.99
CA ALA A 124 -2.49 -23.89 2.62
C ALA A 124 -3.90 -23.59 2.08
N SER A 125 -3.97 -22.86 0.97
CA SER A 125 -5.12 -22.74 0.05
C SER A 125 -6.24 -21.72 0.29
N ILE A 126 -6.09 -20.71 1.14
CA ILE A 126 -7.11 -19.65 1.24
C ILE A 126 -6.57 -18.29 0.84
N ASP A 127 -7.33 -17.62 -0.03
CA ASP A 127 -7.18 -16.22 -0.41
C ASP A 127 -7.47 -15.38 0.84
N LEU A 128 -6.41 -14.96 1.53
CA LEU A 128 -6.45 -14.27 2.80
C LEU A 128 -6.12 -12.80 2.57
N ARG A 129 -7.16 -11.98 2.49
CA ARG A 129 -6.95 -10.53 2.52
C ARG A 129 -6.28 -10.17 3.84
N SER A 130 -5.07 -9.61 3.74
CA SER A 130 -4.34 -9.10 4.89
C SER A 130 -4.92 -7.75 5.28
N ASP A 131 -5.49 -7.68 6.48
CA ASP A 131 -5.85 -6.42 7.10
C ASP A 131 -4.79 -6.04 8.14
N LEU A 132 -4.46 -4.76 8.14
CA LEU A 132 -3.48 -4.17 9.04
C LEU A 132 -4.20 -3.25 10.04
N LEU A 133 -4.00 -3.53 11.32
CA LEU A 133 -4.53 -2.71 12.41
C LEU A 133 -3.39 -2.17 13.26
N LYS A 134 -3.40 -0.84 13.45
CA LYS A 134 -2.54 -0.18 14.43
C LYS A 134 -3.19 -0.26 15.82
N ILE A 135 -2.51 -0.93 16.74
CA ILE A 135 -2.84 -0.96 18.18
C ILE A 135 -1.69 -0.26 18.91
N HIS A 136 -1.93 0.49 19.98
CA HIS A 136 -0.89 1.27 20.70
C HIS A 136 0.49 0.57 20.77
N GLY A 137 1.44 0.99 19.91
CA GLY A 137 2.80 0.44 19.89
C GLY A 137 3.00 -0.93 19.22
N SER A 138 1.95 -1.58 18.70
CA SER A 138 2.05 -2.86 17.97
C SER A 138 1.21 -2.95 16.68
N ILE A 139 1.76 -3.61 15.66
CA ILE A 139 1.01 -3.94 14.43
C ILE A 139 0.34 -5.30 14.64
N LEU A 140 -0.97 -5.35 14.43
CA LEU A 140 -1.67 -6.62 14.25
C LEU A 140 -1.94 -6.83 12.76
N VAL A 141 -1.49 -7.97 12.26
CA VAL A 141 -1.84 -8.46 10.92
C VAL A 141 -2.89 -9.54 11.08
N THR A 142 -4.03 -9.39 10.39
CA THR A 142 -5.07 -10.42 10.36
C THR A 142 -5.28 -10.88 8.93
N GLY A 143 -5.19 -12.18 8.67
CA GLY A 143 -5.71 -12.77 7.44
C GLY A 143 -7.18 -13.13 7.62
N GLN A 144 -8.08 -12.56 6.82
CA GLN A 144 -9.47 -13.00 6.77
C GLN A 144 -9.68 -13.93 5.58
N SER A 145 -10.25 -15.11 5.81
CA SER A 145 -10.73 -15.99 4.75
C SER A 145 -12.16 -15.64 4.39
N TYR A 146 -12.39 -15.34 3.11
CA TYR A 146 -13.75 -15.25 2.58
C TYR A 146 -14.11 -16.59 1.94
N SER A 147 -14.96 -17.38 2.60
CA SER A 147 -15.65 -18.49 1.93
C SER A 147 -16.95 -17.96 1.31
N PHE A 148 -16.93 -17.75 -0.01
CA PHE A 148 -18.17 -17.57 -0.75
C PHE A 148 -18.80 -18.95 -0.99
N SER A 149 -19.77 -19.34 -0.17
CA SER A 149 -20.68 -20.44 -0.53
C SER A 149 -21.64 -19.92 -1.61
N ARG A 150 -21.52 -20.47 -2.83
CA ARG A 150 -22.54 -20.31 -3.88
C ARG A 150 -23.81 -21.06 -3.54
#